data_AF-A0A953MNF0-F1
#
_entry.id   AF-A0A953MNF0-F1
#
_cell.length_a   1.000
_cell.length_b   1.000
_cell.length_c   1.000
_cell.angle_alpha   90.00
_cell.angle_beta   90.00
_cell.angle_gamma   90.00
#
_symmetry.space_group_name_H-M   'P 1'
#
loop_
_entity.id
_entity.type
_entity.pdbx_description
1 polymer ?
#
loop_
_entity_poly.entity_id
_entity_poly.type
_entity_poly.pdbx_seq_one_letter_code
_entity_poly.pdbx_strand_id
1 'polypeptide(L)'
;MKGIIVSSTNKEDKLLPNRNFQNFLFAPFKAGLVGFSSFFTILLIAKYAGSLFGTANSFKIQTEDVFLSLIGFTLLFLVKLLENVSKKNGAKT
;
A
#
# COMPACT_ATOMS: atom_id res chain seq x y z
N MET A 1 51.57 30.72 -10.35
CA MET A 1 50.42 30.74 -11.28
C MET A 1 49.30 29.94 -10.64
N LYS A 2 48.13 30.55 -10.39
CA LYS A 2 46.98 29.87 -9.77
C LYS A 2 46.25 29.07 -10.85
N GLY A 3 46.38 27.74 -10.80
CA GLY A 3 45.72 26.81 -11.72
C GLY A 3 44.31 26.50 -11.26
N ILE A 4 43.38 26.55 -12.21
CA ILE A 4 41.92 26.43 -12.08
C ILE A 4 41.54 25.04 -11.57
N ILE A 5 40.67 24.97 -10.55
CA ILE A 5 40.01 23.72 -10.15
C ILE A 5 38.79 23.54 -11.05
N VAL A 6 38.91 22.67 -12.05
CA VAL A 6 37.78 22.30 -12.90
C VAL A 6 36.90 21.33 -12.10
N SER A 7 35.81 21.84 -11.54
CA SER A 7 34.78 21.02 -10.91
C SER A 7 33.95 20.35 -12.00
N SER A 8 34.28 19.11 -12.34
CA SER A 8 33.39 18.25 -13.15
C SER A 8 32.23 17.79 -12.28
N THR A 9 31.19 18.63 -12.15
CA THR A 9 29.89 18.19 -11.66
C THR A 9 29.23 17.32 -12.70
N ASN A 10 29.49 16.02 -12.56
CA ASN A 10 28.64 14.92 -12.95
C ASN A 10 27.18 15.26 -12.62
N LYS A 11 26.33 15.28 -13.65
CA LYS A 11 24.92 14.86 -13.68
C LYS A 11 24.39 15.19 -15.07
N GLU A 12 24.71 14.33 -16.03
CA GLU A 12 23.90 14.27 -17.24
C GLU A 12 22.53 13.73 -16.81
N ASP A 13 21.58 14.66 -16.76
CA ASP A 13 20.15 14.47 -16.59
C ASP A 13 19.64 13.47 -17.63
N LYS A 14 19.72 12.18 -17.31
CA LYS A 14 18.86 11.19 -17.93
C LYS A 14 17.44 11.58 -17.52
N LEU A 15 16.64 11.98 -18.50
CA LEU A 15 15.18 12.05 -18.46
C LEU A 15 14.61 10.68 -18.07
N LEU A 16 14.77 10.28 -16.80
CA LEU A 16 14.16 9.09 -16.25
C LEU A 16 12.71 9.46 -15.93
N PRO A 17 11.72 8.73 -16.48
CA PRO A 17 10.32 8.97 -16.11
C PRO A 17 10.22 8.89 -14.59
N ASN A 18 9.53 9.87 -14.02
CA ASN A 18 9.38 10.20 -12.60
C ASN A 18 9.15 8.98 -11.69
N ARG A 19 10.22 8.23 -11.39
CA ARG A 19 10.25 6.98 -10.64
C ARG A 19 9.78 7.16 -9.19
N ASN A 20 9.80 8.41 -8.71
CA ASN A 20 9.32 8.79 -7.39
C ASN A 20 7.80 8.72 -7.25
N PHE A 21 7.02 8.97 -8.32
CA PHE A 21 5.55 8.96 -8.23
C PHE A 21 4.97 7.56 -8.28
N GLN A 22 5.55 6.68 -9.09
CA GLN A 22 5.20 5.26 -9.10
C GLN A 22 5.48 4.62 -7.74
N ASN A 23 6.64 4.85 -7.13
CA ASN A 23 6.93 4.36 -5.79
C ASN A 23 5.99 4.94 -4.71
N PHE A 24 5.54 6.18 -4.87
CA PHE A 24 4.67 6.85 -3.91
C PHE A 24 3.31 6.18 -3.76
N LEU A 25 2.72 5.68 -4.85
CA LEU A 25 1.43 4.98 -4.85
C LEU A 25 1.56 3.45 -4.78
N PHE A 26 2.67 2.89 -5.27
CA PHE A 26 2.86 1.44 -5.29
C PHE A 26 3.05 0.85 -3.88
N ALA A 27 3.78 1.55 -3.00
CA ALA A 27 3.97 1.11 -1.62
C ALA A 27 2.63 1.08 -0.83
N PRO A 28 1.79 2.13 -0.87
CA PRO A 28 0.45 2.09 -0.30
C PRO A 28 -0.46 1.04 -0.93
N PHE A 29 -0.39 0.85 -2.25
CA PHE A 29 -1.19 -0.16 -2.95
C PHE A 29 -0.86 -1.58 -2.47
N LYS A 30 0.44 -1.90 -2.33
CA LYS A 30 0.88 -3.18 -1.76
C LYS A 30 0.40 -3.35 -0.32
N ALA A 31 0.47 -2.30 0.51
CA ALA A 31 -0.04 -2.33 1.87
C ALA A 31 -1.56 -2.56 1.91
N GLY A 32 -2.32 -1.91 1.02
CA GLY A 32 -3.74 -2.14 0.85
C GLY A 32 -4.05 -3.60 0.49
N LEU A 33 -3.34 -4.21 -0.46
CA LEU A 33 -3.53 -5.62 -0.80
C LEU A 33 -3.30 -6.57 0.39
N VAL A 34 -2.31 -6.26 1.24
CA VAL A 34 -2.08 -7.00 2.49
C VAL A 34 -3.27 -6.85 3.45
N GLY A 35 -3.83 -5.63 3.55
CA GLY A 35 -5.00 -5.34 4.38
C GLY A 35 -6.24 -6.08 3.90
N PHE A 36 -6.48 -6.07 2.59
CA PHE A 36 -7.53 -6.86 1.93
C PHE A 36 -7.42 -8.34 2.27
N SER A 37 -6.25 -8.93 2.02
CA SER A 37 -6.02 -10.37 2.23
C SER A 37 -6.21 -10.77 3.69
N SER A 38 -5.73 -9.94 4.62
CA SER A 38 -5.90 -10.17 6.06
C SER A 38 -7.37 -10.15 6.46
N PHE A 39 -8.12 -9.12 6.06
CA PHE A 39 -9.55 -9.00 6.38
C PHE A 39 -10.38 -10.12 5.73
N PHE A 40 -10.10 -10.44 4.46
CA PHE A 40 -10.77 -11.51 3.76
C PHE A 40 -10.54 -12.86 4.45
N THR A 41 -9.30 -13.13 4.90
CA THR A 41 -8.98 -14.33 5.67
C THR A 41 -9.75 -14.39 6.99
N ILE A 42 -9.84 -13.27 7.71
CA ILE A 42 -10.62 -13.19 8.95
C ILE A 42 -12.10 -13.48 8.68
N LEU A 43 -12.68 -12.91 7.61
CA LEU A 43 -14.07 -13.17 7.22
C LEU A 43 -14.30 -14.64 6.86
N LEU A 44 -13.38 -15.26 6.11
CA LEU A 44 -13.43 -16.69 5.80
C LEU A 44 -13.43 -17.53 7.07
N ILE A 45 -12.53 -17.24 8.01
CA ILE A 45 -12.43 -17.96 9.29
C ILE A 45 -13.71 -17.77 10.10
N ALA A 46 -14.22 -16.54 10.22
CA ALA A 46 -15.44 -16.24 10.96
C ALA A 46 -16.66 -16.97 10.38
N LYS A 47 -16.78 -16.99 9.05
CA LYS A 47 -17.89 -17.66 8.35
C LYS A 47 -17.78 -19.18 8.43
N TYR A 48 -16.56 -19.70 8.36
CA TYR A 48 -16.28 -21.12 8.57
C TYR A 48 -16.63 -21.54 10.01
N ALA A 49 -16.21 -20.76 11.01
CA ALA A 49 -16.57 -21.00 12.40
C ALA A 49 -18.11 -20.96 12.60
N GLY A 50 -18.81 -19.98 12.02
CA GLY A 50 -20.27 -19.92 12.07
C GLY A 50 -20.97 -21.13 11.43
N SER A 51 -20.36 -21.73 10.40
CA SER A 51 -20.83 -22.99 9.83
C SER A 51 -20.59 -24.18 10.77
N LEU A 52 -19.46 -24.23 11.49
CA LEU A 52 -19.17 -25.27 12.48
C LEU A 52 -20.12 -25.21 13.68
N PHE A 53 -20.48 -24.01 14.13
CA PHE A 53 -21.43 -23.80 15.23
C PHE A 53 -22.90 -23.98 14.82
N GLY A 54 -23.19 -24.34 13.56
CA GLY A 54 -24.54 -24.55 13.07
C GLY A 54 -25.39 -23.28 12.95
N THR A 55 -24.76 -22.10 13.05
CA THR A 55 -25.44 -20.80 12.92
C THR A 55 -25.74 -20.45 11.47
N ALA A 56 -24.98 -21.02 10.53
CA ALA A 56 -25.16 -20.83 9.09
C ALA A 56 -25.45 -22.16 8.39
N ASN A 57 -26.57 -22.23 7.65
CA ASN A 57 -27.01 -23.43 6.94
C ASN A 57 -26.07 -23.88 5.80
N SER A 58 -25.20 -23.01 5.30
CA SER A 58 -24.20 -23.36 4.28
C SER A 58 -23.05 -22.38 4.27
N PHE A 59 -21.82 -22.88 4.14
CA PHE A 59 -20.65 -22.06 3.87
C PHE A 59 -20.70 -21.57 2.42
N LYS A 60 -21.01 -20.29 2.22
CA LYS A 60 -21.00 -19.63 0.90
C LYS A 60 -20.25 -18.32 0.99
N ILE A 61 -19.25 -18.16 0.13
CA ILE A 61 -18.58 -16.88 -0.09
C ILE A 61 -19.51 -16.06 -0.98
N GLN A 62 -19.89 -14.88 -0.51
CA GLN A 62 -20.77 -13.96 -1.21
C GLN A 62 -19.99 -12.70 -1.63
N THR A 63 -20.53 -11.96 -2.58
CA THR A 63 -19.95 -10.72 -3.07
C THR A 63 -19.75 -9.69 -1.96
N GLU A 64 -20.65 -9.69 -0.97
CA GLU A 64 -20.60 -8.79 0.19
C GLU A 64 -19.34 -9.04 1.04
N ASP A 65 -18.83 -10.28 1.11
CA ASP A 65 -17.59 -10.58 1.84
C ASP A 65 -16.38 -9.90 1.18
N VAL A 66 -16.37 -9.86 -0.16
CA VAL A 66 -15.34 -9.17 -0.94
C VAL A 66 -15.43 -7.66 -0.72
N PHE A 67 -16.64 -7.10 -0.80
CA PHE A 67 -16.86 -5.68 -0.52
C PHE A 67 -16.48 -5.30 0.91
N LEU A 68 -16.80 -6.14 1.90
CA LEU A 68 -16.38 -5.89 3.28
C LEU A 68 -14.85 -5.90 3.39
N SER A 69 -14.17 -6.85 2.75
CA SER A 69 -12.69 -6.94 2.83
C SER A 69 -11.96 -5.76 2.16
N LEU A 70 -12.61 -5.00 1.28
CA LEU A 70 -12.08 -3.72 0.76
C LEU A 70 -11.90 -2.67 1.86
N ILE A 71 -12.57 -2.81 3.03
CA ILE A 71 -12.29 -1.92 4.17
C ILE A 71 -10.84 -2.09 4.64
N GLY A 72 -10.35 -3.32 4.70
CA GLY A 72 -8.97 -3.63 5.06
C GLY A 72 -7.98 -3.05 4.06
N PHE A 73 -8.32 -3.11 2.77
CA PHE A 73 -7.56 -2.43 1.72
C PHE A 73 -7.47 -0.93 1.99
N THR A 74 -8.63 -0.30 2.15
CA THR A 74 -8.78 1.15 2.25
C THR A 74 -8.02 1.68 3.47
N LEU A 75 -8.16 1.02 4.62
CA LEU A 75 -7.48 1.43 5.85
C LEU A 75 -5.96 1.40 5.72
N LEU A 76 -5.37 0.26 5.31
CA LEU A 76 -3.91 0.17 5.18
C LEU A 76 -3.36 1.00 4.03
N PHE A 77 -4.11 1.14 2.93
CA PHE A 77 -3.75 2.03 1.84
C PHE A 77 -3.68 3.48 2.33
N LEU A 78 -4.70 3.99 3.02
CA LEU A 78 -4.73 5.37 3.51
C LEU A 78 -3.63 5.62 4.54
N VAL A 79 -3.41 4.71 5.48
CA VAL A 79 -2.33 4.84 6.49
C VAL A 79 -0.98 4.99 5.79
N LYS A 80 -0.67 4.09 4.86
CA LYS A 80 0.63 4.11 4.18
C LYS A 80 0.77 5.28 3.20
N LEU A 81 -0.33 5.71 2.60
CA LEU A 81 -0.36 6.92 1.77
C LEU A 81 -0.06 8.15 2.62
N LEU A 82 -0.69 8.27 3.78
CA LEU A 82 -0.49 9.39 4.70
C LEU A 82 0.94 9.42 5.24
N GLU A 83 1.51 8.26 5.59
CA GLU A 83 2.92 8.15 5.95
C GLU A 83 3.85 8.64 4.83
N ASN A 84 3.57 8.27 3.58
CA ASN A 84 4.34 8.72 2.43
C ASN A 84 4.24 10.24 2.22
N VAL A 85 3.04 10.82 2.40
CA VAL A 85 2.83 12.28 2.35
C VAL A 85 3.61 12.96 3.48
N SER A 86 3.49 12.47 4.72
CA SER A 86 4.14 13.04 5.90
C SER A 86 5.66 12.99 5.79
N LYS A 87 6.22 11.85 5.36
CA LYS A 87 7.67 11.69 5.16
C LYS A 87 8.22 12.62 4.08
N LYS A 88 7.46 12.88 3.01
CA LYS A 88 7.85 13.85 1.97
C LYS A 88 7.88 15.27 2.53
N ASN A 89 6.99 15.62 3.45
CA ASN A 89 6.91 16.96 4.05
C ASN A 89 7.96 17.18 5.14
N GLY A 90 8.33 16.14 5.91
CA GLY A 90 9.39 16.22 6.92
C GLY A 90 10.82 16.31 6.37
N ALA A 91 11.03 16.07 5.07
CA ALA A 91 12.34 16.20 4.41
C ALA A 91 12.66 17.63 3.94
N LYS A 92 11.84 18.63 4.31
CA LYS A 92 11.99 20.04 3.91
C LYS A 92 12.40 21.00 5.04
N THR A 93 12.82 20.50 6.20
CA THR A 93 13.38 21.29 7.30
C THR A 93 14.79 20.85 7.61
#